data_AF-A0AAQ6INK8-F1
#
_entry.id   AF-A0AAQ6INK8-F1
#
_cell.length_a   1.000
_cell.length_b   1.000
_cell.length_c   1.000
_cell.angle_alpha   90.00
_cell.angle_beta   90.00
_cell.angle_gamma   90.00
#
_symmetry.space_group_name_H-M   'P 1'
#
loop_
_entity.id
_entity.type
_entity.pdbx_description
1 polymer ?
#
loop_
_entity_poly.entity_id
_entity_poly.type
_entity_poly.pdbx_seq_one_letter_code
_entity_poly.pdbx_strand_id
1 'polypeptide(L)' 'MLDVIYFILHPRTKPVEGELVLITGSGGGLGRLFAQEFTKHGAEVVLWAIN' A
#
# COMPACT_ATOMS: atom_id res chain seq x y z
N MET A 1 0.02 -24.12 -17.42
CA MET A 1 0.62 -23.06 -18.28
C MET A 1 -0.22 -21.79 -18.24
N LEU A 2 -1.54 -21.88 -18.50
CA LEU A 2 -2.46 -20.74 -18.44
C LEU A 2 -2.63 -20.15 -17.02
N ASP A 3 -2.64 -21.00 -15.99
CA ASP A 3 -2.79 -20.53 -14.60
C ASP A 3 -1.63 -19.64 -14.13
N VAL A 4 -0.42 -19.96 -14.56
CA VAL A 4 0.79 -19.16 -14.27
C VAL A 4 0.69 -17.79 -14.94
N ILE A 5 0.24 -17.75 -16.20
CA ILE A 5 0.04 -16.50 -16.93
C ILE A 5 -1.03 -15.64 -16.23
N TYR A 6 -2.13 -16.25 -15.79
CA TYR A 6 -3.21 -15.54 -15.10
C TYR A 6 -2.75 -14.94 -13.77
N PHE A 7 -1.96 -15.69 -12.99
CA PHE A 7 -1.41 -15.22 -11.71
C PHE A 7 -0.46 -14.03 -11.87
N ILE A 8 0.39 -14.03 -12.91
CA ILE A 8 1.34 -12.94 -13.18
C ILE A 8 0.60 -11.66 -13.62
N LEU A 9 -0.43 -11.80 -14.46
CA LEU A 9 -1.16 -10.66 -15.00
C LEU A 9 -2.19 -10.07 -14.02
N HIS A 10 -2.72 -10.88 -13.11
CA HIS A 10 -3.71 -10.46 -12.11
C HIS A 10 -3.27 -10.87 -10.71
N PRO A 11 -2.22 -10.24 -10.16
CA PRO A 11 -1.83 -10.49 -8.78
C PRO A 11 -3.00 -10.11 -7.87
N ARG A 12 -3.38 -11.03 -6.98
CA ARG A 12 -4.37 -10.77 -5.94
C ARG A 12 -3.78 -9.74 -4.97
N THR A 13 -4.42 -8.58 -4.86
CA THR A 13 -4.05 -7.58 -3.86
C THR A 13 -4.66 -7.94 -2.51
N LYS A 14 -3.98 -7.57 -1.42
CA LYS A 14 -4.57 -7.63 -0.08
C LYS A 14 -5.55 -6.45 0.04
N PRO A 15 -6.82 -6.66 0.45
CA PRO A 15 -7.71 -5.56 0.81
C PRO A 15 -7.19 -4.88 2.09
N VAL A 16 -7.25 -3.54 2.14
CA VAL A 16 -6.67 -2.74 3.24
C VAL A 16 -7.68 -1.79 3.89
N GLU A 17 -8.94 -1.85 3.50
CA GLU A 17 -10.01 -1.06 4.12
C GLU A 17 -10.15 -1.43 5.60
N GLY A 18 -10.07 -0.44 6.48
CA GLY A 18 -10.12 -0.62 7.94
C GLY A 18 -8.85 -1.21 8.58
N GLU A 19 -7.81 -1.50 7.79
CA GLU A 19 -6.54 -2.01 8.32
C GLU A 19 -5.65 -0.86 8.79
N LEU A 20 -4.85 -1.13 9.84
CA LEU A 20 -3.81 -0.23 10.31
C LEU A 20 -2.49 -0.45 9.53
N VAL A 21 -1.99 0.59 8.88
CA VAL A 21 -0.79 0.54 8.03
C VAL A 21 0.30 1.48 8.56
N LEU A 22 1.46 0.93 8.93
CA LEU A 22 2.65 1.72 9.28
C LEU A 22 3.50 2.02 8.03
N ILE A 23 3.78 3.29 7.76
CA ILE A 23 4.64 3.73 6.66
C ILE A 23 5.86 4.45 7.21
N THR A 24 7.04 3.86 7.02
CA THR A 24 8.33 4.49 7.31
C THR A 24 8.82 5.31 6.12
N GLY A 25 9.59 6.38 6.39
CA GLY A 25 10.05 7.29 5.33
C GLY A 25 8.93 8.10 4.67
N SER A 26 7.84 8.35 5.41
CA SER A 26 6.63 9.02 4.91
C SER A 26 6.80 10.52 4.61
N GLY A 27 7.92 11.13 5.02
CA GLY A 27 8.18 12.57 4.91
C GLY A 27 8.36 13.11 3.49
N GLY A 28 8.42 12.25 2.46
CA GLY A 28 8.56 12.68 1.07
C GLY A 28 8.56 11.52 0.06
N GLY A 29 8.73 11.86 -1.21
CA GLY A 29 8.87 10.89 -2.30
C GLY A 29 7.81 9.79 -2.30
N LEU A 30 8.26 8.53 -2.41
CA LEU A 30 7.38 7.36 -2.43
C LEU A 30 6.61 7.14 -1.12
N GLY A 31 7.21 7.42 0.03
CA GLY A 31 6.55 7.23 1.32
C GLY A 31 5.29 8.11 1.45
N ARG A 32 5.37 9.35 0.96
CA ARG A 32 4.20 10.25 0.88
C ARG A 32 3.14 9.73 -0.10
N LEU A 33 3.55 9.24 -1.27
CA LEU A 33 2.62 8.70 -2.27
C LEU A 33 1.92 7.43 -1.76
N PHE A 34 2.64 6.54 -1.08
CA PHE A 34 2.05 5.36 -0.46
C PHE A 34 1.05 5.73 0.63
N ALA A 35 1.36 6.70 1.50
CA ALA A 35 0.42 7.18 2.50
C ALA A 35 -0.88 7.63 1.87
N GLN A 36 -0.79 8.45 0.82
CA GLN A 36 -1.96 8.93 0.09
C GLN A 36 -2.75 7.77 -0.54
N GLU A 37 -2.08 6.79 -1.12
CA GLU A 37 -2.77 5.68 -1.76
C GLU A 37 -3.45 4.77 -0.74
N PHE A 38 -2.77 4.34 0.33
CA PHE A 38 -3.38 3.50 1.37
C PHE A 38 -4.60 4.17 2.02
N THR A 39 -4.54 5.48 2.29
CA THR A 39 -5.70 6.21 2.83
C THR A 39 -6.87 6.26 1.83
N LYS A 40 -6.64 6.37 0.51
CA LYS A 40 -7.72 6.31 -0.49
C LYS A 40 -8.43 4.94 -0.51
N HIS A 41 -7.72 3.87 -0.20
CA HIS A 41 -8.27 2.52 -0.08
C HIS A 41 -8.83 2.21 1.32
N GLY A 42 -9.05 3.24 2.15
CA GLY A 42 -9.74 3.12 3.44
C GLY A 42 -8.88 2.61 4.59
N ALA A 43 -7.57 2.55 4.44
CA ALA A 43 -6.67 2.18 5.53
C ALA A 43 -6.48 3.33 6.52
N GLU A 44 -6.33 2.99 7.80
CA GLU A 44 -5.82 3.91 8.82
C GLU A 44 -4.29 3.89 8.76
N VAL A 45 -3.66 5.06 8.56
CA VAL A 45 -2.22 5.12 8.27
C VAL A 45 -1.45 5.80 9.39
N VAL A 46 -0.45 5.11 9.91
CA VAL A 46 0.55 5.65 10.84
C VAL A 46 1.79 6.07 10.04
N LEU A 47 2.13 7.34 10.11
CA LEU A 47 3.26 7.92 9.40
C LEU A 47 4.47 8.02 10.32
N TRP A 48 5.58 7.40 9.91
CA TRP A 48 6.84 7.43 10.65
C TRP A 48 7.97 8.01 9.81
N ALA A 49 8.44 9.20 10.18
CA ALA A 49 9.56 9.88 9.54
C ALA A 49 10.42 10.61 10.59
N ILE A 50 11.71 10.77 10.28
CA ILE A 50 12.72 11.39 11.15
C ILE A 50 13.06 12.85 10.77
N ASN A 51 12.41 13.38 9.73
CA ASN A 51 12.63 14.74 9.22
C ASN A 51 11.73 15.73 9.95
#